data_AF-A0A0F3KXF7-F1
#
_entry.id   AF-A0A0F3KXF7-F1
#
_cell.length_a   1.000
_cell.length_b   1.000
_cell.length_c   1.000
_cell.angle_alpha   90.00
_cell.angle_beta   90.00
_cell.angle_gamma   90.00
#
_symmetry.space_group_name_H-M   'P 1'
#
loop_
_entity.id
_entity.type
_entity.pdbx_description
1 polymer ?
#
loop_
_entity_poly.entity_id
_entity_poly.type
_entity_poly.pdbx_seq_one_letter_code
_entity_poly.pdbx_strand_id
1 'polypeptide(L)'
;MTHPSLFNRLTTWAANASGTPAASIGAAVLVAIWGACGPYFHYSETWQLVVNTGTTIVTFLMVFLIQSSQNRDSCAVHLKLDEIISALKHANDELMDLEHLDQAELDKIRDEYVRRAEAARNAAAAGQQG
;
A
#
# COMPACT_ATOMS: atom_id res chain seq x y z
N MET A 1 5.40 -30.26 -4.53
CA MET A 1 6.73 -29.75 -4.15
C MET A 1 6.66 -28.24 -4.03
N THR A 2 6.46 -27.71 -2.82
CA THR A 2 6.92 -26.39 -2.36
C THR A 2 6.80 -26.45 -0.83
N HIS A 3 7.89 -26.29 -0.09
CA HIS A 3 7.89 -26.23 1.37
C HIS A 3 7.87 -24.74 1.78
N PRO A 4 6.72 -24.14 2.17
CA PRO A 4 6.66 -22.74 2.55
C PRO A 4 6.57 -22.54 4.08
N SER A 5 6.71 -23.58 4.90
CA SER A 5 6.26 -23.51 6.30
C SER A 5 7.22 -22.84 7.28
N LEU A 6 8.54 -22.86 7.04
CA LEU A 6 9.51 -22.25 7.96
C LEU A 6 9.78 -20.79 7.60
N PHE A 7 10.06 -20.50 6.32
CA PHE A 7 10.31 -19.14 5.86
C PHE A 7 9.10 -18.24 6.08
N ASN A 8 7.89 -18.71 5.74
CA ASN A 8 6.68 -17.91 5.88
C ASN A 8 6.28 -17.70 7.36
N ARG A 9 6.58 -18.66 8.24
CA ARG A 9 6.39 -18.49 9.70
C ARG A 9 7.44 -17.55 10.30
N LEU A 10 8.70 -17.63 9.86
CA LEU A 10 9.77 -16.72 10.28
C LEU A 10 9.50 -15.29 9.83
N THR A 11 9.06 -15.07 8.59
CA THR A 11 8.69 -13.73 8.10
C THR A 11 7.46 -13.19 8.81
N THR A 12 6.42 -14.01 9.02
CA THR A 12 5.21 -13.58 9.75
C THR A 12 5.50 -13.33 11.24
N TRP A 13 6.32 -14.15 11.88
CA TRP A 13 6.77 -13.95 13.26
C TRP A 13 7.67 -12.72 13.37
N ALA A 14 8.62 -12.53 12.46
CA ALA A 14 9.50 -11.36 12.45
C ALA A 14 8.70 -10.08 12.20
N ALA A 15 7.71 -10.09 11.30
CA ALA A 15 6.83 -8.96 11.01
C ALA A 15 5.87 -8.63 12.17
N ASN A 16 5.33 -9.64 12.86
CA ASN A 16 4.48 -9.43 14.04
C ASN A 16 5.29 -9.05 15.29
N ALA A 17 6.51 -9.57 15.43
CA ALA A 17 7.39 -9.21 16.52
C ALA A 17 7.87 -7.77 16.38
N SER A 18 8.36 -7.35 15.21
CA SER A 18 8.89 -6.00 15.00
C SER A 18 7.90 -4.86 15.26
N GLY A 19 6.59 -5.13 15.21
CA GLY A 19 5.53 -4.16 15.46
C GLY A 19 4.97 -4.09 16.89
N THR A 20 5.36 -4.99 17.81
CA THR A 20 4.78 -5.04 19.17
C THR A 20 5.70 -4.41 20.22
N PRO A 21 5.19 -3.57 21.14
CA PRO A 21 6.00 -2.95 22.21
C PRO A 21 6.81 -3.96 23.04
N ALA A 22 6.29 -5.18 23.22
CA ALA A 22 6.96 -6.25 23.94
C ALA A 22 8.25 -6.73 23.26
N ALA A 23 8.32 -6.74 21.93
CA ALA A 23 9.53 -7.12 21.20
C ALA A 23 10.62 -6.05 21.29
N SER A 24 10.25 -4.77 21.28
CA SER A 24 11.18 -3.66 21.51
C SER A 24 11.78 -3.72 22.91
N ILE A 25 10.96 -4.03 23.93
CA ILE A 25 11.43 -4.24 25.31
C ILE A 25 12.35 -5.46 25.39
N GLY A 26 11.99 -6.58 24.75
CA GLY A 26 12.83 -7.78 24.70
C GLY A 26 14.19 -7.52 24.04
N ALA A 27 14.21 -6.79 22.93
CA ALA A 27 15.46 -6.40 22.26
C ALA A 27 16.32 -5.48 23.15
N ALA A 28 15.71 -4.51 23.83
CA ALA A 28 16.42 -3.63 24.75
C ALA A 28 17.03 -4.39 25.94
N VAL A 29 16.31 -5.35 26.51
CA VAL A 29 16.81 -6.22 27.58
C VAL A 29 17.99 -7.07 27.07
N LEU A 30 17.90 -7.61 25.86
CA LEU A 30 18.96 -8.43 25.27
C LEU A 30 20.24 -7.61 25.03
N VAL A 31 20.11 -6.36 24.55
CA VAL A 31 21.22 -5.41 24.42
C VAL A 31 21.80 -5.05 25.79
N ALA A 32 20.97 -4.86 26.81
CA ALA A 32 21.42 -4.56 28.18
C ALA A 32 22.21 -5.73 28.81
N ILE A 33 21.72 -6.97 28.64
CA ILE A 33 22.42 -8.18 29.09
C ILE A 33 23.77 -8.31 28.39
N TRP A 34 23.81 -8.10 27.07
CA TRP A 34 25.05 -8.10 26.32
C TRP A 34 26.04 -7.03 26.85
N GLY A 35 25.59 -5.79 27.04
CA GLY A 35 26.43 -4.72 27.58
C GLY A 35 26.97 -5.05 28.98
N ALA A 36 26.17 -5.70 29.82
CA ALA A 36 26.56 -6.14 31.16
C ALA A 36 27.57 -7.32 31.16
N CYS A 37 27.62 -8.13 30.10
CA CYS A 37 28.65 -9.14 29.91
C CYS A 37 29.98 -8.56 29.40
N GLY A 38 29.99 -7.35 28.83
CA GLY A 38 31.19 -6.70 28.30
C GLY A 38 32.39 -6.55 29.26
N PRO A 39 32.19 -6.17 30.54
CA PRO A 39 33.26 -6.06 31.54
C PRO A 39 34.01 -7.37 31.79
N TYR A 40 33.31 -8.52 31.73
CA TYR A 40 33.94 -9.85 31.88
C TYR A 40 34.94 -10.16 30.76
N PHE A 41 34.70 -9.62 29.56
CA PHE A 41 35.56 -9.80 28.39
C PHE A 41 36.48 -8.60 28.15
N HIS A 42 36.61 -7.69 29.13
CA HIS A 42 37.36 -6.44 29.06
C HIS A 42 37.06 -5.59 27.81
N TYR A 43 35.84 -5.69 27.27
CA TYR A 43 35.47 -5.07 25.99
C TYR A 43 36.47 -5.34 24.86
N SER A 44 37.01 -6.57 24.80
CA SER A 44 38.01 -6.96 23.80
C SER A 44 37.57 -6.70 22.35
N GLU A 45 38.55 -6.53 21.45
CA GLU A 45 38.33 -6.43 20.01
C GLU A 45 37.42 -7.56 19.48
N THR A 46 37.63 -8.80 19.95
CA THR A 46 36.80 -9.95 19.55
C THR A 46 35.36 -9.83 20.04
N TRP A 47 35.14 -9.32 21.25
CA TRP A 47 33.81 -9.10 21.82
C TRP A 47 32.99 -8.08 21.00
N GLN A 48 33.63 -6.98 20.60
CA GLN A 48 33.01 -5.96 19.76
C GLN A 48 32.79 -6.44 18.34
N LEU A 49 33.77 -7.16 17.76
CA LEU A 49 33.71 -7.73 16.42
C LEU A 49 32.49 -8.64 16.26
N VAL A 50 32.26 -9.57 17.22
CA VAL A 50 31.14 -10.50 17.16
C VAL A 50 29.79 -9.78 17.07
N VAL A 51 29.61 -8.70 17.83
CA VAL A 51 28.34 -7.94 17.83
C VAL A 51 28.20 -7.04 16.62
N ASN A 52 29.27 -6.39 16.20
CA ASN A 52 29.24 -5.57 15.00
C ASN A 52 28.96 -6.42 13.74
N THR A 53 29.67 -7.55 13.60
CA THR A 53 29.45 -8.51 12.52
C THR A 53 28.05 -9.12 12.59
N GLY A 54 27.61 -9.55 13.78
CA GLY A 54 26.27 -10.12 13.96
C GLY A 54 25.15 -9.12 13.62
N THR A 55 25.27 -7.88 14.09
CA THR A 55 24.31 -6.82 13.81
C THR A 55 24.27 -6.47 12.33
N THR A 56 25.43 -6.48 11.65
CA THR A 56 25.51 -6.26 10.21
C THR A 56 24.75 -7.34 9.45
N ILE A 57 24.96 -8.63 9.76
CA ILE A 57 24.21 -9.73 9.14
C ILE A 57 22.70 -9.59 9.37
N VAL A 58 22.28 -9.33 10.61
CA VAL A 58 20.85 -9.12 10.93
C VAL A 58 20.28 -7.92 10.19
N THR A 59 21.03 -6.82 10.09
CA THR A 59 20.61 -5.62 9.36
C THR A 59 20.47 -5.89 7.87
N PHE A 60 21.42 -6.60 7.25
CA PHE A 60 21.30 -7.03 5.85
C PHE A 60 20.04 -7.87 5.64
N LEU A 61 19.79 -8.85 6.51
CA LEU A 61 18.56 -9.66 6.45
C LEU A 61 17.31 -8.81 6.64
N MET A 62 17.32 -7.86 7.59
CA MET A 62 16.20 -6.97 7.86
C MET A 62 15.85 -6.09 6.65
N VAL A 63 16.85 -5.58 5.92
CA VAL A 63 16.63 -4.85 4.67
C VAL A 63 15.87 -5.72 3.66
N PHE A 64 16.29 -6.97 3.44
CA PHE A 64 15.57 -7.89 2.54
C PHE A 64 14.16 -8.22 3.04
N LEU A 65 13.98 -8.41 4.35
CA LEU A 65 12.66 -8.68 4.94
C LEU A 65 11.71 -7.49 4.78
N ILE A 66 12.20 -6.27 5.06
CA ILE A 66 11.44 -5.04 4.88
C ILE A 66 11.10 -4.85 3.41
N GLN A 67 12.05 -5.02 2.50
CA GLN A 67 11.82 -4.93 1.05
C GLN A 67 10.79 -5.97 0.58
N SER A 68 10.83 -7.18 1.11
CA SER A 68 9.83 -8.22 0.79
C SER A 68 8.43 -7.86 1.26
N SER A 69 8.30 -7.28 2.46
CA SER A 69 7.02 -6.77 2.97
C SER A 69 6.52 -5.58 2.14
N GLN A 70 7.39 -4.59 1.91
CA GLN A 70 7.08 -3.40 1.14
C GLN A 70 6.68 -3.74 -0.31
N ASN A 71 7.30 -4.75 -0.93
CA ASN A 71 6.95 -5.17 -2.29
C ASN A 71 5.51 -5.72 -2.38
N ARG A 72 5.04 -6.44 -1.33
CA ARG A 72 3.65 -6.89 -1.24
C ARG A 72 2.69 -5.74 -1.02
N ASP A 73 3.05 -4.79 -0.15
CA ASP A 73 2.20 -3.64 0.17
C ASP A 73 2.02 -2.73 -1.05
N SER A 74 3.08 -2.47 -1.81
CA SER A 74 3.02 -1.72 -3.07
C SER A 74 2.08 -2.37 -4.09
N CYS A 75 2.17 -3.69 -4.27
CA CYS A 75 1.28 -4.44 -5.16
C CYS A 75 -0.20 -4.33 -4.75
N ALA A 76 -0.50 -4.43 -3.45
CA ALA A 76 -1.86 -4.30 -2.94
C ALA A 76 -2.43 -2.89 -3.11
N VAL A 77 -1.59 -1.85 -3.00
CA VAL A 77 -2.01 -0.46 -3.26
C VAL A 77 -2.36 -0.26 -4.73
N HIS A 78 -1.55 -0.76 -5.66
CA HIS A 78 -1.85 -0.70 -7.10
C HIS A 78 -3.17 -1.39 -7.43
N LEU A 79 -3.39 -2.60 -6.91
CA LEU A 79 -4.64 -3.35 -7.16
C LEU A 79 -5.88 -2.59 -6.66
N LYS A 80 -5.80 -1.95 -5.48
CA LYS A 80 -6.90 -1.14 -4.94
C LYS A 80 -7.16 0.12 -5.78
N LEU A 81 -6.11 0.76 -6.28
CA LEU A 81 -6.25 1.91 -7.17
C LEU A 81 -6.89 1.52 -8.50
N ASP A 82 -6.47 0.40 -9.08
CA ASP A 82 -7.04 -0.13 -10.32
C ASP A 82 -8.53 -0.45 -10.14
N GLU A 83 -8.92 -1.02 -9.00
CA GLU A 83 -10.32 -1.26 -8.65
C GLU A 83 -11.12 0.04 -8.54
N ILE A 84 -10.59 1.09 -7.90
CA ILE A 84 -11.26 2.40 -7.80
C ILE A 84 -11.40 3.05 -9.19
N ILE A 85 -10.36 2.97 -10.03
CA ILE A 85 -10.42 3.48 -11.40
C ILE A 85 -11.45 2.70 -12.22
N SER A 86 -11.48 1.38 -12.07
CA SER A 86 -12.48 0.52 -12.71
C SER A 86 -13.89 0.85 -12.23
N ALA A 87 -14.11 1.02 -10.93
CA ALA A 87 -15.40 1.41 -10.36
C ALA A 87 -15.84 2.81 -10.82
N LEU A 88 -14.91 3.75 -10.97
CA LEU A 88 -15.19 5.07 -11.55
C LEU A 88 -15.52 4.97 -13.05
N LYS A 89 -14.89 4.05 -13.78
CA LYS A 89 -15.22 3.75 -15.18
C LYS A 89 -16.55 2.99 -15.32
N HIS A 90 -16.93 2.13 -14.38
CA HIS A 90 -18.24 1.47 -14.36
C HIS A 90 -19.36 2.39 -13.89
N ALA A 91 -19.07 3.37 -13.03
CA ALA A 91 -19.97 4.52 -12.83
C ALA A 91 -20.15 5.34 -14.12
N ASN A 92 -19.29 5.10 -15.12
CA ASN A 92 -19.32 5.64 -16.46
C ASN A 92 -19.85 4.62 -17.50
N ASP A 93 -20.53 3.54 -17.10
CA ASP A 93 -21.21 2.60 -18.04
C ASP A 93 -22.29 3.32 -18.89
N GLU A 94 -22.77 4.49 -18.47
CA GLU A 94 -23.64 5.36 -19.28
C GLU A 94 -22.84 6.18 -20.35
N LEU A 95 -21.52 6.24 -20.24
CA LEU A 95 -20.61 6.97 -21.15
C LEU A 95 -19.68 6.03 -21.94
N MET A 96 -19.53 4.75 -21.55
CA MET A 96 -18.66 3.77 -22.20
C MET A 96 -19.24 3.19 -23.50
N ASP A 97 -20.54 3.34 -23.73
CA ASP A 97 -21.17 2.90 -24.98
C ASP A 97 -21.05 3.95 -26.10
N LEU A 98 -20.63 5.19 -25.81
CA LEU A 98 -20.52 6.26 -26.83
C LEU A 98 -19.54 5.95 -27.97
N GLU A 99 -18.54 5.09 -27.76
CA GLU A 99 -17.61 4.68 -28.82
C GLU A 99 -18.16 3.56 -29.73
N HIS A 100 -19.24 2.88 -29.33
CA HIS A 100 -19.89 1.79 -30.09
C HIS A 100 -21.28 2.18 -30.61
N LEU A 101 -21.83 3.31 -30.18
CA LEU A 101 -23.08 3.87 -30.68
C LEU A 101 -22.92 4.33 -32.14
N ASP A 102 -23.93 4.07 -32.96
CA ASP A 102 -23.99 4.61 -34.32
C ASP A 102 -24.17 6.14 -34.25
N GLN A 103 -23.73 6.85 -35.30
CA GLN A 103 -23.78 8.31 -35.40
C GLN A 103 -25.19 8.84 -35.10
N ALA A 104 -26.23 8.09 -35.51
CA ALA A 104 -27.63 8.42 -35.28
C ALA A 104 -28.06 8.36 -33.81
N GLU A 105 -27.40 7.55 -32.97
CA GLU A 105 -27.68 7.45 -31.54
C GLU A 105 -26.94 8.53 -30.75
N LEU A 106 -25.71 8.85 -31.14
CA LEU A 106 -24.98 10.03 -30.65
C LEU A 106 -25.74 11.33 -30.90
N ASP A 107 -26.32 11.50 -32.09
CA ASP A 107 -27.12 12.68 -32.42
C ASP A 107 -28.40 12.78 -31.56
N LYS A 108 -29.06 11.65 -31.24
CA LYS A 108 -30.23 11.65 -30.35
C LYS A 108 -29.87 12.09 -28.92
N ILE A 109 -28.76 11.58 -28.39
CA ILE A 109 -28.28 11.95 -27.05
C ILE A 109 -27.93 13.44 -27.03
N ARG A 110 -27.20 13.92 -28.04
CA ARG A 110 -26.86 15.33 -28.20
C ARG A 110 -28.10 16.21 -28.25
N ASP A 111 -29.11 15.84 -29.05
CA ASP A 111 -30.36 16.59 -29.17
C ASP A 111 -31.12 16.66 -27.84
N GLU A 112 -31.11 15.58 -27.06
CA GLU A 112 -31.71 15.55 -25.73
C GLU A 112 -30.99 16.49 -24.75
N TYR A 113 -29.66 16.47 -24.74
CA TYR A 113 -28.86 17.40 -23.92
C TYR A 113 -29.08 18.86 -24.31
N VAL A 114 -29.11 19.17 -25.62
CA VAL A 114 -29.39 20.53 -26.11
C VAL A 114 -30.78 20.98 -25.67
N ARG A 115 -31.80 20.11 -25.81
CA ARG A 115 -33.17 20.40 -25.39
C ARG A 115 -33.29 20.66 -23.90
N ARG A 116 -32.61 19.87 -23.06
CA ARG A 116 -32.58 20.05 -21.60
C ARG A 116 -31.87 21.35 -21.22
N ALA A 117 -30.77 21.69 -21.89
CA ALA A 117 -30.05 22.95 -21.67
C ALA A 117 -30.86 24.18 -22.10
N GLU A 118 -31.60 24.10 -23.21
CA GLU A 118 -32.53 25.14 -23.64
C GLU A 118 -33.70 25.32 -22.69
N ALA A 119 -34.31 24.23 -22.22
CA ALA A 119 -35.37 24.29 -21.21
C ALA A 119 -34.88 24.94 -19.90
N ALA A 120 -33.67 24.60 -19.44
CA ALA A 120 -33.06 25.20 -18.26
C ALA A 120 -32.75 26.69 -18.45
N ARG A 121 -32.24 27.10 -19.62
CA ARG A 121 -32.01 28.52 -19.95
C ARG A 121 -33.30 29.31 -20.01
N ASN A 122 -34.35 28.75 -20.61
CA ASN A 122 -35.66 29.40 -20.72
C ASN A 122 -36.35 29.51 -19.36
N ALA A 123 -36.23 28.49 -18.51
CA ALA A 123 -36.72 28.56 -17.13
C ALA A 123 -35.97 29.60 -16.29
N ALA A 124 -34.64 29.71 -16.45
CA ALA A 124 -33.84 30.73 -15.78
C ALA A 124 -34.16 32.15 -16.27
N ALA A 125 -34.44 32.33 -17.56
CA ALA A 125 -34.85 33.61 -18.13
C ALA A 125 -36.27 34.01 -17.70
N ALA A 126 -37.19 33.05 -17.59
CA ALA A 126 -38.56 33.28 -17.11
C ALA A 126 -38.60 33.64 -15.61
N GLY A 127 -37.66 33.14 -14.81
CA GLY A 127 -37.51 33.49 -13.39
C GLY A 127 -36.93 34.88 -13.10
N GLN A 128 -36.48 35.63 -14.12
CA GLN A 128 -35.94 37.00 -13.96
C GLN A 128 -36.95 38.10 -14.32
N GLN A 129 -38.17 37.77 -14.74
CA GLN A 129 -39.21 38.74 -15.14
C GLN A 129 -40.44 38.78 -14.21
N GLY A 130 -40.44 38.04 -13.10
CA GLY A 130 -41.46 38.12 -12.03
C GLY A 130 -40.90 38.76 -10.77
#